data_AF-A0A2M9R5K3-F1
#
_entry.id   AF-A0A2M9R5K3-F1
#
_cell.length_a   1.000
_cell.length_b   1.000
_cell.length_c   1.000
_cell.angle_alpha   90.00
_cell.angle_beta   90.00
_cell.angle_gamma   90.00
#
_symmetry.space_group_name_H-M   'P 1'
#
loop_
_entity.id
_entity.type
_entity.pdbx_description
1 polymer ?
#
loop_
_entity_poly.entity_id
_entity_poly.type
_entity_poly.pdbx_seq_one_letter_code
_entity_poly.pdbx_strand_id
1 'polypeptide(L)'
;MRKIFILRAILQFMLFFLVMGGVVLLVMIPLILFNSDWNIPVTISGNDIEEYTIGTKIIMAIGSIAYLLYVYAIYLLKKTIDLFIEKFLFDDKVIRNFNTIGKVFIIVALLTSVSSFFYHVYTNQEFVLDLTGYDSDSMLFNIAIGLFFITLSEVFKIAKIQKEENELTI
;
A
#
# COMPACT_ATOMS: atom_id res chain seq x y z
N MET A 1 4.21 23.51 14.04
CA MET A 1 4.55 22.07 14.01
C MET A 1 3.56 21.13 14.73
N ARG A 2 2.61 21.58 15.56
CA ARG A 2 1.67 20.65 16.26
C ARG A 2 0.95 19.64 15.33
N LYS A 3 0.55 20.08 14.14
CA LYS A 3 -0.09 19.23 13.11
C LYS A 3 0.76 18.03 12.69
N ILE A 4 2.09 18.18 12.61
CA ILE A 4 2.98 17.08 12.19
C ILE A 4 3.12 16.00 13.26
N PHE A 5 3.04 16.39 14.54
CA PHE A 5 3.02 15.44 15.65
C PHE A 5 1.71 14.64 15.70
N ILE A 6 0.58 15.27 15.35
CA ILE A 6 -0.71 14.59 15.22
C ILE A 6 -0.64 13.57 14.08
N LEU A 7 -0.12 13.97 12.91
CA LEU A 7 0.06 13.07 11.77
C LEU A 7 0.95 11.87 12.13
N ARG A 8 2.07 12.10 12.82
CA ARG A 8 2.95 11.03 13.32
C ARG A 8 2.21 10.05 14.24
N ALA A 9 1.40 10.56 15.16
CA ALA A 9 0.64 9.72 16.08
C ALA A 9 -0.38 8.85 15.33
N ILE A 10 -1.09 9.43 14.35
CA ILE A 10 -2.04 8.68 13.50
C ILE A 10 -1.30 7.58 12.73
N LEU A 11 -0.16 7.89 12.10
CA LEU A 11 0.62 6.90 11.35
C LEU A 11 1.16 5.78 12.25
N GLN A 12 1.60 6.11 13.47
CA GLN A 12 2.06 5.12 14.43
C GLN A 12 0.92 4.20 14.90
N PHE A 13 -0.25 4.77 15.19
CA PHE A 13 -1.44 4.00 15.54
C PHE A 13 -1.86 3.09 14.38
N MET A 14 -1.91 3.62 13.16
CA MET A 14 -2.24 2.85 11.96
C MET A 14 -1.26 1.70 11.72
N LEU A 15 0.05 1.96 11.87
CA LEU A 15 1.08 0.92 11.76
C LEU A 15 0.91 -0.18 12.81
N PHE A 16 0.52 0.16 14.03
CA PHE A 16 0.30 -0.84 15.08
C PHE A 16 -0.78 -1.87 14.66
N PHE A 17 -1.94 -1.39 14.18
CA PHE A 17 -3.00 -2.29 13.71
C PHE A 17 -2.61 -3.05 12.43
N LEU A 18 -1.91 -2.39 11.51
CA LEU A 18 -1.45 -3.04 10.28
C LEU A 18 -0.39 -4.13 10.55
N VAL A 19 0.52 -3.91 11.50
CA VAL A 19 1.49 -4.95 11.86
C VAL A 19 0.79 -6.12 12.57
N MET A 20 -0.19 -5.83 13.44
CA MET A 20 -0.99 -6.87 14.09
C MET A 20 -1.75 -7.71 13.06
N GLY A 21 -2.41 -7.07 12.09
CA GLY A 21 -3.06 -7.76 10.96
C GLY A 21 -2.07 -8.56 10.10
N GLY A 22 -0.88 -8.02 9.87
CA GLY A 22 0.21 -8.73 9.18
C GLY A 22 0.67 -9.99 9.90
N VAL A 23 0.73 -9.98 11.23
CA VAL A 23 1.04 -11.18 12.04
C VAL A 23 -0.05 -12.23 11.88
N VAL A 24 -1.32 -11.83 11.92
CA VAL A 24 -2.46 -12.73 11.69
C VAL A 24 -2.37 -13.35 10.29
N LEU A 25 -2.12 -12.54 9.26
CA LEU A 25 -1.94 -13.02 7.88
C LEU A 25 -0.79 -14.03 7.76
N LEU A 26 0.36 -13.77 8.41
CA LEU A 26 1.50 -14.68 8.37
C LEU A 26 1.22 -16.06 9.01
N VAL A 27 0.29 -16.13 9.97
CA VAL A 27 -0.11 -17.40 10.59
C VAL A 27 -1.23 -18.07 9.79
N MET A 28 -2.23 -17.31 9.34
CA MET A 28 -3.41 -17.84 8.67
C MET A 28 -3.15 -18.30 7.24
N ILE A 29 -2.34 -17.56 6.47
CA ILE A 29 -2.11 -17.91 5.06
C ILE A 29 -1.43 -19.27 4.90
N PRO A 30 -0.33 -19.60 5.62
CA PRO A 30 0.23 -20.95 5.55
C PRO A 30 -0.75 -22.04 5.98
N LEU A 31 -1.55 -21.80 7.03
CA LEU A 31 -2.55 -22.77 7.48
C LEU A 31 -3.58 -23.06 6.38
N ILE A 32 -4.09 -22.05 5.67
CA ILE A 32 -5.02 -22.21 4.55
C ILE A 32 -4.34 -22.85 3.33
N LEU A 33 -3.07 -22.54 3.08
CA LEU A 33 -2.34 -23.09 1.95
C LEU A 33 -2.04 -24.59 2.12
N PHE A 34 -1.66 -25.01 3.33
CA PHE A 34 -1.21 -26.38 3.64
C PHE A 34 -2.30 -27.30 4.20
N ASN A 35 -3.35 -26.79 4.85
CA ASN A 35 -4.46 -27.58 5.37
C ASN A 35 -5.79 -27.10 4.77
N SER A 36 -6.39 -27.93 3.91
CA SER A 36 -7.66 -27.65 3.23
C SER A 36 -8.91 -27.88 4.08
N ASP A 37 -8.76 -28.53 5.24
CA ASP A 37 -9.91 -29.02 6.03
C ASP A 37 -10.49 -27.93 6.96
N TRP A 38 -9.83 -26.77 7.04
CA TRP A 38 -10.29 -25.65 7.85
C TRP A 38 -11.15 -24.74 6.98
N ASN A 39 -12.47 -24.80 7.20
CA ASN A 39 -13.44 -23.97 6.50
C ASN A 39 -13.49 -22.57 7.13
N ILE A 40 -12.46 -21.76 6.88
CA ILE A 40 -12.36 -20.38 7.38
C ILE A 40 -13.08 -19.47 6.39
N PRO A 41 -14.18 -18.81 6.74
CA PRO A 41 -14.85 -17.90 5.81
C PRO A 41 -13.89 -16.76 5.44
N VAL A 42 -13.44 -16.76 4.17
CA VAL A 42 -12.61 -15.71 3.58
C VAL A 42 -13.39 -15.14 2.41
N THR A 43 -13.56 -13.82 2.42
CA THR A 43 -14.21 -13.08 1.34
C THR A 43 -13.16 -12.46 0.42
N ILE A 44 -13.25 -12.68 -0.89
CA ILE A 44 -12.50 -11.93 -1.91
C ILE A 44 -13.49 -11.03 -2.64
N SER A 45 -13.27 -9.72 -2.62
CA SER A 45 -14.14 -8.75 -3.30
C SER A 45 -15.63 -8.89 -2.91
N GLY A 46 -15.92 -9.22 -1.64
CA GLY A 46 -17.28 -9.39 -1.12
C GLY A 46 -17.94 -10.76 -1.37
N ASN A 47 -17.28 -11.69 -2.08
CA ASN A 47 -17.78 -13.04 -2.32
C ASN A 47 -17.09 -14.06 -1.42
N ASP A 48 -17.88 -14.94 -0.80
CA ASP A 48 -17.36 -16.06 0.00
C ASP A 48 -16.64 -17.07 -0.90
N ILE A 49 -15.46 -17.52 -0.50
CA ILE A 49 -14.74 -18.60 -1.19
C ILE A 49 -15.34 -19.94 -0.75
N GLU A 50 -16.18 -20.54 -1.61
CA GLU A 50 -16.75 -21.87 -1.35
C GLU A 50 -15.74 -23.00 -1.62
N GLU A 51 -14.74 -22.78 -2.50
CA GLU A 51 -13.69 -23.76 -2.81
C GLU A 51 -12.27 -23.17 -2.85
N TYR A 52 -11.34 -23.78 -2.09
CA TYR A 52 -9.92 -23.41 -2.09
C TYR A 52 -9.14 -24.05 -3.25
N THR A 53 -9.49 -23.67 -4.48
CA THR A 53 -8.75 -24.04 -5.69
C THR A 53 -7.34 -23.40 -5.73
N ILE A 54 -6.42 -23.96 -6.52
CA ILE A 54 -5.08 -23.40 -6.73
C ILE A 54 -5.13 -21.91 -7.15
N GLY A 55 -6.11 -21.53 -7.97
CA GLY A 55 -6.32 -20.15 -8.39
C GLY A 55 -6.64 -19.20 -7.22
N THR A 56 -7.56 -19.58 -6.34
CA THR A 56 -7.93 -18.75 -5.17
C THR A 56 -6.77 -18.66 -4.17
N LYS A 57 -5.97 -19.74 -4.01
CA LYS A 57 -4.72 -19.73 -3.23
C LYS A 57 -3.68 -18.72 -3.77
N ILE A 58 -3.51 -18.64 -5.09
CA ILE A 58 -2.60 -17.66 -5.72
C ILE A 58 -3.11 -16.23 -5.49
N ILE A 59 -4.42 -16.00 -5.67
CA ILE A 59 -5.04 -14.68 -5.46
C ILE A 59 -4.87 -14.23 -3.99
N MET A 60 -5.10 -15.12 -3.03
CA MET A 60 -4.86 -14.83 -1.59
C MET A 60 -3.38 -14.49 -1.30
N ALA A 61 -2.44 -15.21 -1.92
CA ALA A 61 -1.01 -14.92 -1.78
C ALA A 61 -0.66 -13.54 -2.34
N ILE A 62 -1.18 -13.18 -3.52
CA ILE A 62 -0.98 -11.84 -4.11
C ILE A 62 -1.58 -10.75 -3.22
N GLY A 63 -2.80 -10.95 -2.72
CA GLY A 63 -3.44 -10.01 -1.79
C GLY A 63 -2.61 -9.80 -0.51
N SER A 64 -2.01 -10.88 0.01
CA SER A 64 -1.12 -10.80 1.18
C SER A 64 0.16 -10.01 0.89
N ILE A 65 0.76 -10.18 -0.29
CA ILE A 65 1.91 -9.39 -0.71
C ILE A 65 1.53 -7.91 -0.86
N ALA A 66 0.38 -7.63 -1.48
CA ALA A 66 -0.13 -6.27 -1.64
C ALA A 66 -0.37 -5.59 -0.28
N TYR A 67 -0.91 -6.33 0.70
CA TYR A 67 -1.06 -5.86 2.07
C TYR A 67 0.29 -5.50 2.70
N LEU A 68 1.29 -6.38 2.63
CA LEU A 68 2.61 -6.13 3.21
C LEU A 68 3.31 -4.93 2.56
N LEU A 69 3.15 -4.77 1.24
CA LEU A 69 3.62 -3.60 0.51
C LEU A 69 2.93 -2.32 1.03
N TYR A 70 1.62 -2.36 1.25
CA TYR A 70 0.89 -1.23 1.84
C TYR A 70 1.42 -0.86 3.23
N VAL A 71 1.61 -1.84 4.12
CA VAL A 71 2.22 -1.63 5.45
C VAL A 71 3.60 -0.96 5.32
N TYR A 72 4.41 -1.42 4.37
CA TYR A 72 5.72 -0.82 4.10
C TYR A 72 5.64 0.63 3.62
N ALA A 73 4.68 0.98 2.76
CA ALA A 73 4.46 2.37 2.33
C ALA A 73 4.11 3.28 3.51
N ILE A 74 3.24 2.83 4.41
CA ILE A 74 2.88 3.58 5.62
C ILE A 74 4.09 3.75 6.55
N TYR A 75 4.92 2.70 6.69
CA TYR A 75 6.15 2.77 7.47
C TYR A 75 7.12 3.80 6.91
N LEU A 76 7.33 3.83 5.60
CA LEU A 76 8.14 4.85 4.94
C LEU A 76 7.58 6.26 5.15
N LEU A 77 6.26 6.42 5.06
CA LEU A 77 5.61 7.72 5.31
C LEU A 77 5.88 8.19 6.73
N LYS A 78 5.72 7.31 7.73
CA LYS A 78 6.05 7.61 9.13
C LYS A 78 7.51 8.04 9.28
N LYS A 79 8.44 7.34 8.62
CA LYS A 79 9.87 7.68 8.64
C LYS A 79 10.15 9.05 8.01
N THR A 80 9.44 9.40 6.94
CA THR A 80 9.53 10.74 6.34
C THR A 80 9.02 11.83 7.30
N ILE A 81 7.93 11.56 8.03
CA ILE A 81 7.40 12.48 9.03
C ILE A 81 8.36 12.66 10.22
N ASP A 82 9.07 11.61 10.65
CA ASP A 82 10.11 11.74 11.67
C ASP A 82 11.23 12.68 11.22
N LEU A 83 11.72 12.54 9.98
CA LEU A 83 12.73 13.44 9.40
C LEU A 83 12.26 14.89 9.36
N PHE A 84 10.97 15.13 9.08
CA PHE A 84 10.39 16.47 9.09
C PHE A 84 10.33 17.08 10.49
N ILE A 85 10.07 16.27 11.51
CA ILE A 85 10.11 16.72 12.92
C ILE A 85 11.55 17.08 13.33
N GLU A 86 12.52 16.29 12.89
CA GLU A 86 13.96 16.54 13.07
C GLU A 86 14.50 17.69 12.21
N LYS A 87 13.65 18.34 11.39
CA LYS A 87 13.97 19.45 10.47
C LYS A 87 14.88 19.07 9.30
N PHE A 88 15.05 17.78 9.02
CA PHE A 88 15.78 17.27 7.84
C PHE A 88 14.85 17.19 6.61
N LEU A 89 14.25 18.31 6.22
CA LEU A 89 13.24 18.38 5.14
C LEU A 89 13.80 18.03 3.75
N PHE A 90 15.07 18.37 3.49
CA PHE A 90 15.73 18.22 2.19
C PHE A 90 16.77 17.09 2.20
N ASP A 91 16.62 16.11 3.09
CA ASP A 91 17.48 14.91 3.10
C ASP A 91 17.13 14.01 1.91
N ASP A 92 18.13 13.37 1.29
CA ASP A 92 17.91 12.40 0.20
C ASP A 92 17.00 11.25 0.61
N LYS A 93 16.95 10.92 1.91
CA LYS A 93 16.01 9.95 2.47
C LYS A 93 14.55 10.37 2.28
N VAL A 94 14.22 11.66 2.41
CA VAL A 94 12.85 12.16 2.18
C VAL A 94 12.46 11.93 0.73
N ILE A 95 13.32 12.37 -0.20
CA ILE A 95 13.13 12.24 -1.64
C ILE A 95 12.95 10.76 -2.00
N ARG A 96 13.88 9.91 -1.55
CA ARG A 96 13.81 8.46 -1.80
C ARG A 96 12.55 7.83 -1.22
N ASN A 97 12.17 8.17 0.01
CA ASN A 97 10.98 7.63 0.63
C ASN A 97 9.72 7.99 -0.17
N PHE A 98 9.54 9.25 -0.58
CA PHE A 98 8.38 9.64 -1.38
C PHE A 98 8.32 8.90 -2.73
N ASN A 99 9.45 8.78 -3.42
CA ASN A 99 9.52 8.02 -4.67
C ASN A 99 9.14 6.54 -4.45
N THR A 100 9.68 5.92 -3.39
CA THR A 100 9.38 4.52 -3.07
C THR A 100 7.93 4.34 -2.67
N ILE A 101 7.36 5.21 -1.83
CA ILE A 101 5.94 5.18 -1.46
C ILE A 101 5.09 5.22 -2.72
N GLY A 102 5.34 6.17 -3.63
CA GLY A 102 4.55 6.31 -4.85
C GLY A 102 4.60 5.09 -5.76
N LYS A 103 5.80 4.51 -5.96
CA LYS A 103 5.95 3.25 -6.70
C LYS A 103 5.21 2.09 -6.04
N VAL A 104 5.25 1.99 -4.70
CA VAL A 104 4.57 0.94 -3.95
C VAL A 104 3.05 1.04 -4.14
N PHE A 105 2.47 2.24 -4.06
CA PHE A 105 1.04 2.44 -4.32
C PHE A 105 0.62 2.01 -5.73
N ILE A 106 1.42 2.32 -6.75
CA ILE A 106 1.16 1.88 -8.13
C ILE A 106 1.24 0.36 -8.25
N ILE A 107 2.25 -0.27 -7.64
CA ILE A 107 2.40 -1.74 -7.65
C ILE A 107 1.22 -2.41 -6.96
N VAL A 108 0.81 -1.92 -5.78
CA VAL A 108 -0.35 -2.43 -5.04
C VAL A 108 -1.61 -2.32 -5.89
N ALA A 109 -1.85 -1.16 -6.51
CA ALA A 109 -3.01 -0.96 -7.39
C ALA A 109 -3.07 -1.97 -8.54
N LEU A 110 -1.92 -2.22 -9.18
CA LEU A 110 -1.83 -3.20 -10.27
C LEU A 110 -2.05 -4.63 -9.75
N LEU A 111 -1.42 -5.01 -8.63
CA LEU A 111 -1.56 -6.35 -8.06
C LEU A 111 -3.01 -6.67 -7.69
N THR A 112 -3.70 -5.75 -7.00
CA THR A 112 -5.09 -5.97 -6.56
C THR A 112 -6.05 -6.00 -7.75
N SER A 113 -5.89 -5.09 -8.71
CA SER A 113 -6.77 -5.00 -9.88
C SER A 113 -6.62 -6.22 -10.80
N VAL A 114 -5.38 -6.64 -11.06
CA VAL A 114 -5.10 -7.83 -11.86
C VAL A 114 -5.65 -9.08 -11.17
N SER A 115 -5.49 -9.19 -9.85
CA SER A 115 -6.00 -10.32 -9.08
C SER A 115 -7.53 -10.40 -9.10
N SER A 116 -8.20 -9.26 -8.92
CA SER A 116 -9.66 -9.16 -8.99
C SER A 116 -10.18 -9.53 -10.39
N PHE A 117 -9.54 -9.03 -11.44
CA PHE A 117 -9.87 -9.37 -12.83
C PHE A 117 -9.81 -10.88 -13.07
N PHE A 118 -8.72 -11.54 -12.67
CA PHE A 118 -8.59 -13.00 -12.83
C PHE A 118 -9.61 -13.78 -11.99
N TYR A 119 -9.93 -13.31 -10.79
CA TYR A 119 -10.95 -13.92 -9.94
C TYR A 119 -12.33 -13.92 -10.62
N HIS A 120 -12.77 -12.78 -11.15
CA HIS A 120 -14.07 -12.66 -11.81
C HIS A 120 -14.14 -13.48 -13.10
N VAL A 121 -13.08 -13.48 -13.91
CA VAL A 121 -13.01 -14.28 -15.14
C VAL A 121 -13.08 -15.78 -14.85
N TYR A 122 -12.43 -16.25 -13.78
CA TYR A 122 -12.38 -17.68 -13.44
C TYR A 122 -13.63 -18.18 -12.73
N THR A 123 -14.22 -17.37 -11.84
CA THR A 123 -15.28 -17.82 -10.91
C THR A 123 -16.68 -17.56 -11.46
N ASN A 124 -16.94 -16.37 -11.99
CA ASN A 124 -18.31 -15.95 -12.27
C ASN A 124 -18.73 -16.15 -13.73
N GLN A 125 -17.80 -16.33 -14.67
CA GLN A 125 -18.03 -16.28 -16.13
C GLN A 125 -18.81 -15.04 -16.64
N GLU A 126 -19.20 -14.14 -15.74
CA GLU A 126 -19.86 -12.88 -15.99
C GLU A 126 -18.85 -11.76 -15.85
N PHE A 127 -18.79 -10.92 -16.87
CA PHE A 127 -17.96 -9.72 -16.88
C PHE A 127 -18.65 -8.64 -16.04
N VAL A 128 -18.57 -8.77 -14.71
CA VAL A 128 -19.05 -7.73 -13.79
C VAL A 128 -17.98 -6.64 -13.72
N LEU A 129 -18.12 -5.63 -14.58
CA LEU A 129 -17.42 -4.36 -14.43
C LEU A 129 -18.07 -3.62 -13.25
N ASP A 130 -17.58 -3.88 -12.04
CA ASP A 130 -18.04 -3.15 -10.86
C ASP A 130 -17.44 -1.74 -10.86
N LEU A 131 -18.10 -0.85 -11.61
CA LEU A 131 -17.77 0.57 -11.70
C LEU A 131 -18.43 1.38 -10.58
N THR A 132 -19.07 0.73 -9.60
CA THR A 132 -19.88 1.41 -8.57
C THR A 132 -19.13 1.76 -7.28
N GLY A 133 -17.87 1.37 -7.13
CA GLY A 133 -17.10 1.60 -5.91
C GLY A 133 -16.56 3.02 -5.77
N TYR A 134 -17.27 3.88 -5.04
CA TYR A 134 -16.72 5.08 -4.36
C TYR A 134 -15.83 4.65 -3.17
N ASP A 135 -14.99 3.65 -3.39
CA ASP A 135 -14.19 2.99 -2.38
C ASP A 135 -12.71 3.35 -2.60
N SER A 136 -11.95 3.47 -1.51
CA SER A 136 -10.50 3.69 -1.57
C SER A 136 -9.73 2.56 -2.29
N ASP A 137 -10.44 1.48 -2.67
CA ASP A 137 -9.98 0.37 -3.49
C ASP A 137 -10.03 0.64 -5.00
N SER A 138 -10.47 1.82 -5.45
CA SER A 138 -10.37 2.17 -6.86
C SER A 138 -8.91 2.18 -7.33
N MET A 139 -8.60 1.33 -8.32
CA MET A 139 -7.29 1.26 -8.99
C MET A 139 -6.76 2.65 -9.36
N LEU A 140 -7.63 3.48 -9.95
CA LEU A 140 -7.28 4.82 -10.41
C LEU A 140 -6.91 5.74 -9.25
N PHE A 141 -7.59 5.63 -8.12
CA PHE A 141 -7.28 6.42 -6.92
C PHE A 141 -5.91 6.05 -6.36
N ASN A 142 -5.60 4.76 -6.24
CA ASN A 142 -4.28 4.31 -5.77
C ASN A 142 -3.16 4.71 -6.73
N ILE A 143 -3.39 4.66 -8.04
CA ILE A 143 -2.44 5.18 -9.04
C ILE A 143 -2.25 6.68 -8.89
N ALA A 144 -3.34 7.45 -8.72
CA ALA A 144 -3.27 8.90 -8.55
C ALA A 144 -2.48 9.28 -7.29
N ILE A 145 -2.72 8.62 -6.15
CA ILE A 145 -1.93 8.80 -4.92
C ILE A 145 -0.46 8.43 -5.17
N GLY A 146 -0.20 7.32 -5.87
CA GLY A 146 1.14 6.88 -6.17
C GLY A 146 1.92 7.90 -7.00
N LEU A 147 1.30 8.43 -8.06
CA LEU A 147 1.85 9.50 -8.89
C LEU A 147 2.06 10.78 -8.08
N PHE A 148 1.12 11.15 -7.22
CA PHE A 148 1.25 12.32 -6.35
C PHE A 148 2.50 12.24 -5.45
N PHE A 149 2.78 11.08 -4.85
CA PHE A 149 4.00 10.89 -4.06
C PHE A 149 5.29 10.94 -4.89
N ILE A 150 5.28 10.41 -6.12
CA ILE A 150 6.42 10.55 -7.04
C ILE A 150 6.64 12.03 -7.39
N THR A 151 5.59 12.78 -7.70
CA THR A 151 5.68 14.22 -7.96
C THR A 151 6.22 14.98 -6.74
N LEU A 152 5.79 14.63 -5.52
CA LEU A 152 6.37 15.21 -4.30
C LEU A 152 7.88 14.93 -4.21
N SER A 153 8.34 13.72 -4.51
CA SER A 153 9.78 13.42 -4.57
C SER A 153 10.53 14.37 -5.52
N GLU A 154 9.97 14.65 -6.69
CA GLU A 154 10.59 15.56 -7.66
C GLU A 154 10.62 17.01 -7.17
N VAL A 155 9.52 17.49 -6.59
CA VAL A 155 9.45 18.84 -6.00
C VAL A 155 10.48 19.00 -4.88
N PHE A 156 10.61 18.02 -3.99
CA PHE A 156 11.62 18.05 -2.93
C PHE A 156 13.05 18.01 -3.48
N LYS A 157 13.29 17.27 -4.57
CA LYS A 157 14.59 17.26 -5.25
C LYS A 157 14.93 18.63 -5.83
N ILE A 158 14.00 19.29 -6.51
CA ILE A 158 14.21 20.63 -7.07
C ILE A 158 14.47 21.64 -5.95
N ALA A 159 13.67 21.59 -4.87
CA ALA A 159 13.81 22.49 -3.73
C ALA A 159 15.14 22.30 -2.99
N LYS A 160 15.65 21.07 -2.91
CA LYS A 160 16.98 20.78 -2.36
C LYS A 160 18.08 21.46 -3.20
N ILE A 161 18.07 21.29 -4.52
CA ILE A 161 19.06 21.88 -5.43
C ILE A 161 19.06 23.41 -5.29
N GLN A 162 17.88 24.04 -5.32
CA GLN A 162 17.75 25.50 -5.15
C GLN A 162 18.30 25.98 -3.81
N LYS A 163 18.10 25.22 -2.74
CA LYS A 163 18.64 25.55 -1.42
C LYS A 163 20.17 25.47 -1.42
N GLU A 164 20.75 24.43 -2.00
CA GLU A 164 22.19 24.23 -2.09
C GLU A 164 22.87 25.32 -2.95
N GLU A 165 22.27 25.69 -4.08
CA GLU A 165 22.75 26.80 -4.92
C GLU A 165 22.73 28.15 -4.19
N ASN A 166 21.67 28.42 -3.41
CA ASN A 166 21.56 29.63 -2.61
C ASN A 166 22.57 29.67 -1.45
N GLU A 167 22.94 28.53 -0.87
CA GLU A 167 23.99 28.45 0.15
C GLU A 167 25.41 28.62 -0.43
N LEU A 168 25.62 28.34 -1.72
CA LEU A 168 26.92 28.52 -2.40
C LEU A 168 27.17 29.94 -2.92
N THR A 169 26.14 30.78 -2.97
CA THR A 169 26.19 32.14 -3.54
C THR A 169 26.26 33.25 -2.49
N ILE A 170 26.17 32.90 -1.20
CA ILE A 170 26.36 33.79 -0.04
C ILE A 170 27.76 33.58 0.51
#